data_AF-A0A643F748-F1
#
_entry.id   AF-A0A643F748-F1
#
_cell.length_a   1.000
_cell.length_b   1.000
_cell.length_c   1.000
_cell.angle_alpha   90.00
_cell.angle_beta   90.00
_cell.angle_gamma   90.00
#
_symmetry.space_group_name_H-M   'P 1'
#
loop_
_entity.id
_entity.type
_entity.pdbx_description
1 polymer ?
#
loop_
_entity_poly.entity_id
_entity_poly.type
_entity_poly.pdbx_seq_one_letter_code
_entity_poly.pdbx_strand_id
1 'polypeptide(L)'
;MKAEAHRKLNSVPAAARAQGEGAARLTEGVEGTEGAKEVSMGDTLEAGPSFSKLIFIDASLMIRMMNPRHLDLDLLRTLVAIADSGSFSTAAERLGRSQSAVSLQVKRLEEQVGQPLLDRAQGRLNGPTEEGRALLDYARRLLRLHDEACSLFSAPGVSGQLRVGLPEELMEDAFPAVLQAFAQACPRVTLSLRSDLSVRLGQALEAGELDLAIVKRVGAGAPQPPAGLGERGLRQEALVWFTGEGSEAAHQRPLPLAVFQEGCVFRVAGLAALAQAGIEPVLRFTGHSATGIRHAVAAGLAVAPLPRGMAQPGLVAVRQGLPPLP
;
A
#
# COMPACT_ATOMS: atom_id res chain seq x y z
N MET A 1 -34.06 11.82 -54.13
CA MET A 1 -33.15 10.70 -54.46
C MET A 1 -32.81 10.01 -53.14
N LYS A 2 -33.57 8.97 -52.78
CA LYS A 2 -33.18 7.53 -52.81
C LYS A 2 -32.15 7.21 -51.71
N ALA A 3 -32.57 6.60 -50.59
CA ALA A 3 -32.73 5.13 -50.37
C ALA A 3 -31.37 4.51 -49.94
N GLU A 4 -31.20 3.54 -49.07
CA GLU A 4 -32.06 2.61 -48.30
C GLU A 4 -31.11 1.92 -47.28
N ALA A 5 -31.55 1.72 -46.02
CA ALA A 5 -31.79 0.42 -45.38
C ALA A 5 -30.58 -0.51 -45.13
N HIS A 6 -30.37 -0.89 -43.86
CA HIS A 6 -30.64 -2.26 -43.43
C HIS A 6 -30.88 -2.35 -41.90
N ARG A 7 -32.10 -2.77 -41.57
CA ARG A 7 -32.60 -3.21 -40.26
C ARG A 7 -33.21 -4.61 -40.50
N LYS A 8 -32.95 -5.59 -39.63
CA LYS A 8 -33.75 -6.79 -39.28
C LYS A 8 -32.94 -7.59 -38.23
N LEU A 9 -33.38 -7.88 -37.00
CA LEU A 9 -34.61 -8.49 -36.42
C LEU A 9 -34.45 -10.00 -36.12
N ASN A 10 -34.87 -10.36 -34.89
CA ASN A 10 -35.35 -11.66 -34.38
C ASN A 10 -34.27 -12.70 -33.96
N SER A 11 -34.40 -13.47 -32.86
CA SER A 11 -35.54 -13.88 -32.03
C SER A 11 -35.08 -14.59 -30.72
N VAL A 12 -35.88 -14.47 -29.65
CA VAL A 12 -35.91 -15.30 -28.41
C VAL A 12 -36.69 -16.62 -28.68
N PRO A 13 -36.57 -17.73 -27.89
CA PRO A 13 -37.40 -18.00 -26.68
C PRO A 13 -36.62 -18.70 -25.53
N ALA A 14 -36.84 -18.46 -24.23
CA ALA A 14 -37.94 -18.83 -23.30
C ALA A 14 -38.01 -20.32 -22.86
N ALA A 15 -37.66 -20.60 -21.58
CA ALA A 15 -38.13 -21.69 -20.68
C ALA A 15 -37.35 -21.55 -19.34
N ALA A 16 -37.86 -21.70 -18.11
CA ALA A 16 -39.09 -22.27 -17.60
C ALA A 16 -39.50 -21.59 -16.27
N ARG A 17 -40.81 -21.36 -16.10
CA ARG A 17 -41.51 -21.25 -14.81
C ARG A 17 -42.22 -22.60 -14.59
N ALA A 18 -42.22 -23.13 -13.37
CA ALA A 18 -43.41 -23.68 -12.68
C ALA A 18 -43.06 -24.62 -11.49
N GLN A 19 -43.82 -24.43 -10.38
CA GLN A 19 -44.29 -25.42 -9.38
C GLN A 19 -43.27 -25.93 -8.34
N GLY A 20 -43.56 -26.12 -7.04
CA GLY A 20 -44.78 -25.98 -6.21
C GLY A 20 -44.34 -25.91 -4.72
N GLU A 21 -44.99 -25.13 -3.86
CA GLU A 21 -46.06 -25.54 -2.94
C GLU A 21 -45.91 -26.93 -2.27
N GLY A 22 -45.81 -26.94 -0.92
CA GLY A 22 -46.59 -27.86 -0.08
C GLY A 22 -45.85 -28.85 0.83
N ALA A 23 -46.44 -29.04 2.03
CA ALA A 23 -46.23 -30.06 3.08
C ALA A 23 -44.95 -29.92 3.94
N ALA A 24 -44.98 -29.57 5.24
CA ALA A 24 -45.84 -29.93 6.36
C ALA A 24 -45.88 -31.44 6.71
N ARG A 25 -45.23 -31.74 7.84
CA ARG A 25 -45.68 -32.62 8.95
C ARG A 25 -45.48 -34.15 8.89
N LEU A 26 -45.05 -34.66 10.06
CA LEU A 26 -45.19 -36.01 10.66
C LEU A 26 -44.19 -37.06 10.12
N THR A 27 -43.55 -37.94 10.89
CA THR A 27 -43.88 -38.72 12.11
C THR A 27 -42.56 -39.09 12.85
N GLU A 28 -42.46 -38.98 14.18
CA GLU A 28 -42.64 -40.07 15.16
C GLU A 28 -42.05 -41.45 14.79
N GLY A 29 -40.99 -41.82 15.51
CA GLY A 29 -40.89 -43.00 16.38
C GLY A 29 -40.93 -44.41 15.77
N VAL A 30 -39.87 -45.20 15.98
CA VAL A 30 -39.94 -46.66 16.19
C VAL A 30 -38.80 -47.11 17.12
N GLU A 31 -39.19 -47.71 18.25
CA GLU A 31 -38.39 -48.53 19.15
C GLU A 31 -38.04 -49.90 18.52
N GLY A 32 -36.95 -50.52 18.98
CA GLY A 32 -36.65 -51.94 18.81
C GLY A 32 -35.28 -52.25 19.43
N THR A 33 -35.22 -52.68 20.70
CA THR A 33 -35.34 -54.05 21.25
C THR A 33 -34.10 -54.94 21.05
N GLU A 34 -33.85 -55.73 22.11
CA GLU A 34 -32.91 -56.86 22.26
C GLU A 34 -31.47 -56.46 22.61
N GLY A 35 -30.82 -56.95 23.68
CA GLY A 35 -31.15 -58.00 24.64
C GLY A 35 -29.83 -58.64 25.07
N ALA A 36 -29.54 -58.74 26.38
CA ALA A 36 -28.57 -59.71 26.91
C ALA A 36 -28.60 -59.81 28.45
N LYS A 37 -29.20 -60.91 28.90
CA LYS A 37 -28.81 -61.81 30.00
C LYS A 37 -28.45 -61.25 31.38
N GLU A 38 -29.34 -61.56 32.33
CA GLU A 38 -29.03 -61.78 33.75
C GLU A 38 -28.09 -62.99 33.95
N VAL A 39 -27.10 -62.81 34.82
CA VAL A 39 -26.38 -63.87 35.54
C VAL A 39 -26.51 -63.54 37.03
N SER A 40 -26.79 -64.56 37.83
CA SER A 40 -27.22 -64.47 39.23
C SER A 40 -26.07 -64.52 40.25
N MET A 41 -26.33 -63.86 41.39
CA MET A 41 -25.92 -64.15 42.77
C MET A 41 -24.50 -63.80 43.26
N GLY A 42 -24.45 -62.93 44.27
CA GLY A 42 -23.42 -62.93 45.32
C GLY A 42 -22.58 -61.67 45.40
N ASP A 43 -23.10 -60.61 46.03
CA ASP A 43 -22.53 -60.02 47.24
C ASP A 43 -23.12 -58.63 47.50
N THR A 44 -23.77 -58.52 48.66
CA THR A 44 -24.34 -57.31 49.21
C THR A 44 -23.21 -56.41 49.71
N LEU A 45 -22.82 -55.43 48.89
CA LEU A 45 -22.11 -54.24 49.35
C LEU A 45 -22.99 -53.05 49.03
N GLU A 46 -23.42 -52.35 50.09
CA GLU A 46 -24.32 -51.20 50.01
C GLU A 46 -23.78 -50.12 49.06
N ALA A 47 -24.48 -49.94 47.93
CA ALA A 47 -24.28 -48.78 47.08
C ALA A 47 -25.11 -47.63 47.65
N GLY A 48 -24.43 -46.69 48.33
CA GLY A 48 -25.00 -45.38 48.63
C GLY A 48 -25.49 -44.67 47.35
N PRO A 49 -26.37 -43.66 47.46
CA PRO A 49 -27.00 -43.04 46.30
C PRO A 49 -25.94 -42.50 45.33
N SER A 50 -25.96 -43.02 44.10
CA SER A 50 -25.15 -42.52 42.98
C SER A 50 -25.54 -41.07 42.69
N PHE A 51 -24.73 -40.13 43.14
CA PHE A 51 -24.86 -38.72 42.81
C PHE A 51 -24.49 -38.49 41.34
N SER A 52 -25.49 -38.51 40.46
CA SER A 52 -25.35 -38.00 39.10
C SER A 52 -25.28 -36.47 39.15
N LYS A 53 -24.07 -35.89 39.07
CA LYS A 53 -23.89 -34.45 38.83
C LYS A 53 -24.37 -34.13 37.41
N LEU A 54 -25.66 -33.84 37.27
CA LEU A 54 -26.21 -33.23 36.06
C LEU A 54 -25.84 -31.74 36.08
N ILE A 55 -24.90 -31.35 35.22
CA ILE A 55 -24.63 -29.95 34.91
C ILE A 55 -25.65 -29.54 33.85
N PHE A 56 -26.66 -28.78 34.27
CA PHE A 56 -27.55 -28.08 33.33
C PHE A 56 -26.80 -26.85 32.82
N ILE A 57 -26.16 -26.96 31.65
CA ILE A 57 -25.64 -25.80 30.94
C ILE A 57 -26.83 -25.19 30.20
N ASP A 58 -27.22 -23.99 30.59
CA ASP A 58 -28.16 -23.21 29.80
C ASP A 58 -27.52 -22.93 28.43
N ALA A 59 -28.06 -23.51 27.37
CA ALA A 59 -27.57 -23.28 26.00
C ALA A 59 -27.63 -21.79 25.62
N SER A 60 -28.52 -21.03 26.26
CA SER A 60 -28.60 -19.57 26.14
C SER A 60 -27.35 -18.87 26.70
N LEU A 61 -26.66 -19.50 27.66
CA LEU A 61 -25.39 -19.02 28.21
C LEU A 61 -24.25 -19.20 27.19
N MET A 62 -24.22 -20.30 26.45
CA MET A 62 -23.25 -20.48 25.34
C MET A 62 -23.53 -19.53 24.18
N ILE A 63 -24.80 -19.27 23.83
CA ILE A 63 -25.15 -18.27 22.79
C ILE A 63 -24.78 -16.85 23.25
N ARG A 64 -24.98 -16.51 24.53
CA ARG A 64 -24.53 -15.23 25.11
C ARG A 64 -23.01 -15.09 25.19
N MET A 65 -22.28 -16.18 25.45
CA MET A 65 -20.81 -16.22 25.42
C MET A 65 -20.24 -16.15 24.00
N MET A 66 -21.07 -16.47 23.00
CA MET A 66 -20.68 -16.62 21.60
C MET A 66 -21.49 -15.67 20.70
N ASN A 67 -21.77 -14.45 21.18
CA ASN A 67 -22.30 -13.42 20.31
C ASN A 67 -21.18 -13.03 19.32
N PRO A 68 -21.28 -13.34 18.02
CA PRO A 68 -20.22 -13.00 17.08
C PRO A 68 -20.06 -11.47 17.11
N ARG A 69 -18.90 -11.00 17.60
CA ARG A 69 -18.61 -9.57 17.61
C ARG A 69 -18.61 -9.10 16.16
N HIS A 70 -19.66 -8.40 15.77
CA HIS A 70 -19.78 -7.88 14.43
C HIS A 70 -18.94 -6.61 14.33
N LEU A 71 -17.83 -6.71 13.59
CA LEU A 71 -16.98 -5.56 13.27
C LEU A 71 -17.44 -4.95 11.97
N ASP A 72 -17.96 -3.73 12.04
CA ASP A 72 -18.37 -2.96 10.87
C ASP A 72 -17.14 -2.36 10.17
N LEU A 73 -16.99 -2.66 8.87
CA LEU A 73 -15.87 -2.20 8.05
C LEU A 73 -15.78 -0.67 7.97
N ASP A 74 -16.91 0.05 8.06
CA ASP A 74 -16.91 1.50 8.07
C ASP A 74 -16.32 2.07 9.36
N LEU A 75 -16.53 1.40 10.49
CA LEU A 75 -15.93 1.77 11.77
C LEU A 75 -14.42 1.46 11.78
N LEU A 76 -14.03 0.33 11.18
CA LEU A 76 -12.63 -0.03 10.98
C LEU A 76 -11.90 0.98 10.06
N ARG A 77 -12.54 1.42 8.96
CA ARG A 77 -12.02 2.50 8.09
C ARG A 77 -11.77 3.78 8.89
N THR A 78 -12.70 4.14 9.77
CA THR A 78 -12.56 5.33 10.61
C THR A 78 -11.38 5.23 11.57
N LEU A 79 -11.19 4.08 12.23
CA LEU A 79 -10.04 3.84 13.10
C LEU A 79 -8.71 3.97 12.34
N VAL A 80 -8.60 3.33 11.17
CA VAL A 80 -7.40 3.39 10.32
C VAL A 80 -7.12 4.83 9.88
N ALA A 81 -8.15 5.56 9.43
CA ALA A 81 -8.01 6.95 8.98
C ALA A 81 -7.51 7.87 10.10
N ILE A 82 -7.94 7.67 11.35
CA ILE A 82 -7.44 8.45 12.50
C ILE A 82 -6.00 8.06 12.83
N ALA A 83 -5.68 6.77 12.86
CA ALA A 83 -4.32 6.30 13.15
C ALA A 83 -3.30 6.81 12.12
N ASP A 84 -3.66 6.79 10.83
CA ASP A 84 -2.76 7.22 9.75
C ASP A 84 -2.62 8.74 9.64
N SER A 85 -3.60 9.50 10.12
CA SER A 85 -3.58 10.97 10.07
C SER A 85 -3.11 11.63 11.37
N GLY A 86 -3.13 10.90 12.48
CA GLY A 86 -2.83 11.44 13.82
C GLY A 86 -3.82 12.50 14.30
N SER A 87 -4.95 12.70 13.61
CA SER A 87 -5.90 13.77 13.88
C SER A 87 -7.32 13.39 13.49
N PHE A 88 -8.27 13.60 14.41
CA PHE A 88 -9.70 13.40 14.14
C PHE A 88 -10.22 14.32 13.04
N SER A 89 -9.76 15.58 13.00
CA SER A 89 -10.21 16.56 12.00
C SER A 89 -9.73 16.18 10.60
N THR A 90 -8.46 15.81 10.47
CA THR A 90 -7.88 15.38 9.19
C THR A 90 -8.47 14.05 8.71
N ALA A 91 -8.75 13.11 9.62
CA ALA A 91 -9.48 11.89 9.29
C ALA A 91 -10.91 12.17 8.79
N ALA A 92 -11.60 13.13 9.40
CA ALA A 92 -12.95 13.53 9.02
C ALA A 92 -12.99 14.14 7.61
N GLU A 93 -12.07 15.04 7.29
CA GLU A 93 -11.89 15.58 5.93
C GLU A 93 -11.65 14.46 4.90
N ARG A 94 -10.74 13.52 5.21
CA ARG A 94 -10.45 12.37 4.33
C ARG A 94 -11.64 11.47 4.08
N LEU A 95 -12.49 11.28 5.09
CA LEU A 95 -13.68 10.43 5.01
C LEU A 95 -14.93 11.15 4.50
N GLY A 96 -14.85 12.47 4.24
CA GLY A 96 -16.01 13.28 3.87
C GLY A 96 -17.08 13.32 4.98
N ARG A 97 -16.66 13.27 6.25
CA ARG A 97 -17.54 13.24 7.43
C ARG A 97 -17.22 14.41 8.37
N SER A 98 -18.12 14.71 9.31
CA SER A 98 -17.82 15.66 10.38
C SER A 98 -16.91 15.02 11.45
N GLN A 99 -16.12 15.83 12.15
CA GLN A 99 -15.29 15.35 13.27
C GLN A 99 -16.14 14.68 14.36
N SER A 100 -17.34 15.18 14.63
CA SER A 100 -18.28 14.57 15.58
C SER A 100 -18.76 13.19 15.13
N ALA A 101 -19.02 12.99 13.84
CA ALA A 101 -19.38 11.69 13.28
C ALA A 101 -18.23 10.68 13.38
N VAL A 102 -17.00 11.11 13.06
CA VAL A 102 -15.79 10.30 13.19
C VAL A 102 -15.53 9.89 14.65
N SER A 103 -15.68 10.81 15.60
CA SER A 103 -15.54 10.52 17.03
C SER A 103 -16.59 9.50 17.52
N LEU A 104 -17.85 9.66 17.09
CA LEU A 104 -18.93 8.73 17.43
C LEU A 104 -18.68 7.33 16.85
N GLN A 105 -18.13 7.24 15.64
CA GLN A 105 -17.81 5.96 15.01
C GLN A 105 -16.72 5.20 15.73
N VAL A 106 -15.63 5.87 16.13
CA VAL A 106 -14.60 5.20 16.95
C VAL A 106 -15.17 4.79 18.30
N LYS A 107 -15.98 5.63 18.95
CA LYS A 107 -16.60 5.27 20.21
C LYS A 107 -17.48 4.01 20.08
N ARG A 108 -18.27 3.90 19.01
CA ARG A 108 -19.04 2.70 18.71
C ARG A 108 -18.16 1.48 18.46
N LEU A 109 -17.01 1.64 17.81
CA LEU A 109 -16.04 0.56 17.63
C LEU A 109 -15.44 0.10 18.95
N GLU A 110 -15.05 1.04 19.81
CA GLU A 110 -14.54 0.77 21.17
C GLU A 110 -15.60 0.04 22.01
N GLU A 111 -16.88 0.41 21.88
CA GLU A 111 -18.02 -0.30 22.50
C GLU A 111 -18.20 -1.72 21.96
N GLN A 112 -18.05 -1.94 20.65
CA GLN A 112 -18.12 -3.28 20.03
C GLN A 112 -16.97 -4.19 20.45
N VAL A 113 -15.76 -3.63 20.59
CA VAL A 113 -14.57 -4.39 21.01
C VAL A 113 -14.54 -4.56 22.53
N GLY A 114 -15.15 -3.65 23.29
CA GLY A 114 -15.15 -3.61 24.75
C GLY A 114 -13.86 -3.05 25.35
N GLN A 115 -13.02 -2.39 24.54
CA GLN A 115 -11.71 -1.86 24.92
C GLN A 115 -11.49 -0.47 24.28
N PRO A 116 -10.78 0.45 24.95
CA PRO A 116 -10.33 1.69 24.32
C PRO A 116 -9.27 1.37 23.26
N LEU A 117 -9.41 1.95 22.07
CA LEU A 117 -8.54 1.68 20.92
C LEU A 117 -7.57 2.85 20.66
N LEU A 118 -7.91 4.05 21.14
CA LEU A 118 -7.10 5.25 21.00
C LEU A 118 -6.82 5.88 22.37
N ASP A 119 -5.57 6.24 22.62
CA ASP A 119 -5.19 7.02 23.79
C ASP A 119 -5.42 8.52 23.54
N ARG A 120 -6.17 9.15 24.45
CA ARG A 120 -6.57 10.55 24.38
C ARG A 120 -6.20 11.24 25.69
N ALA A 121 -5.11 12.02 25.70
CA ALA A 121 -4.75 12.86 26.82
C ALA A 121 -5.17 14.31 26.57
N GLN A 122 -5.94 14.90 27.49
CA GLN A 122 -6.35 16.32 27.44
C GLN A 122 -7.01 16.74 26.10
N GLY A 123 -7.76 15.83 25.47
CA GLY A 123 -8.43 16.07 24.18
C GLY A 123 -7.52 15.97 22.95
N ARG A 124 -6.25 15.59 23.11
CA ARG A 124 -5.31 15.32 22.01
C ARG A 124 -5.12 13.82 21.83
N LEU A 125 -5.02 13.39 20.58
CA LEU A 125 -4.72 12.00 20.24
C LEU A 125 -3.23 11.73 20.47
N ASN A 126 -2.91 10.81 21.37
CA ASN A 126 -1.54 10.37 21.63
C ASN A 126 -1.13 9.18 20.73
N GLY A 127 -2.12 8.48 20.15
CA GLY A 127 -1.92 7.34 19.27
C GLY A 127 -2.84 6.17 19.64
N PRO A 128 -2.66 5.00 19.01
CA PRO A 128 -3.40 3.79 19.34
C PRO A 128 -2.88 3.13 20.63
N THR A 129 -3.81 2.55 21.41
CA THR A 129 -3.52 1.66 22.55
C THR A 129 -2.89 0.34 22.06
N GLU A 130 -2.51 -0.55 22.98
CA GLU A 130 -2.01 -1.88 22.61
C GLU A 130 -3.07 -2.69 21.84
N GLU A 131 -4.31 -2.69 22.34
CA GLU A 131 -5.47 -3.30 21.70
C GLU A 131 -5.80 -2.61 20.38
N GLY A 132 -5.66 -1.28 20.32
CA GLY A 132 -5.81 -0.48 19.12
C GLY A 132 -4.83 -0.87 18.03
N ARG A 133 -3.56 -1.10 18.37
CA ARG A 133 -2.52 -1.56 17.42
C ARG A 133 -2.84 -2.95 16.89
N ALA A 134 -3.20 -3.89 17.78
CA ALA A 134 -3.59 -5.23 17.39
C ALA A 134 -4.79 -5.21 16.43
N LEU A 135 -5.82 -4.43 16.74
CA LEU A 135 -7.00 -4.30 15.87
C LEU A 135 -6.68 -3.60 14.55
N LEU A 136 -5.82 -2.58 14.54
CA LEU A 136 -5.41 -1.89 13.31
C LEU A 136 -4.78 -2.84 12.29
N ASP A 137 -3.98 -3.81 12.72
CA ASP A 137 -3.37 -4.80 11.83
C ASP A 137 -4.41 -5.73 11.19
N TYR A 138 -5.45 -6.12 11.94
CA TYR A 138 -6.59 -6.87 11.39
C TYR A 138 -7.48 -5.99 10.51
N ALA A 139 -7.78 -4.77 10.94
CA ALA A 139 -8.61 -3.80 10.22
C ALA A 139 -8.04 -3.55 8.82
N ARG A 140 -6.74 -3.26 8.72
CA ARG A 140 -6.06 -3.06 7.43
C ARG A 140 -6.14 -4.29 6.52
N ARG A 141 -6.05 -5.50 7.06
CA ARG A 141 -6.19 -6.75 6.29
C ARG A 141 -7.63 -6.95 5.79
N LEU A 142 -8.62 -6.76 6.66
CA LEU A 142 -10.04 -6.90 6.33
C LEU A 142 -10.48 -5.88 5.27
N LEU A 143 -10.02 -4.63 5.40
CA LEU A 143 -10.33 -3.60 4.41
C LEU A 143 -9.74 -3.90 3.05
N ARG A 144 -8.48 -4.39 2.99
CA ARG A 144 -7.90 -4.84 1.72
C ARG A 144 -8.69 -5.96 1.06
N LEU A 145 -9.09 -6.98 1.83
CA LEU A 145 -9.90 -8.09 1.31
C LEU A 145 -11.29 -7.62 0.84
N HIS A 146 -11.90 -6.68 1.57
CA HIS A 146 -13.16 -6.08 1.16
C HIS A 146 -13.01 -5.28 -0.14
N ASP A 147 -11.98 -4.44 -0.24
CA ASP A 147 -11.71 -3.65 -1.44
C ASP A 147 -11.42 -4.57 -2.65
N GLU A 148 -10.68 -5.67 -2.45
CA GLU A 148 -10.44 -6.71 -3.45
C GLU A 148 -11.76 -7.37 -3.91
N ALA A 149 -12.62 -7.77 -2.97
CA ALA A 149 -13.92 -8.35 -3.30
C ALA A 149 -14.82 -7.36 -4.04
N CYS A 150 -14.87 -6.09 -3.61
CA CYS A 150 -15.63 -5.04 -4.27
C CYS A 150 -15.11 -4.71 -5.67
N SER A 151 -13.80 -4.88 -5.91
CA SER A 151 -13.19 -4.65 -7.23
C SER A 151 -13.73 -5.61 -8.30
N LEU A 152 -14.15 -6.83 -7.92
CA LEU A 152 -14.76 -7.81 -8.82
C LEU A 152 -16.11 -7.34 -9.39
N PHE A 153 -16.85 -6.56 -8.60
CA PHE A 153 -18.22 -6.13 -8.92
C PHE A 153 -18.30 -4.67 -9.38
N SER A 154 -17.20 -3.93 -9.32
CA SER A 154 -17.12 -2.59 -9.89
C SER A 154 -17.23 -2.70 -11.42
N ALA A 155 -18.30 -2.12 -11.98
CA ALA A 155 -18.62 -1.98 -13.42
C ALA A 155 -17.37 -1.67 -14.26
N PRO A 156 -17.25 -2.10 -15.54
CA PRO A 156 -15.99 -2.41 -16.23
C PRO A 156 -14.94 -1.30 -16.06
N GLY A 157 -14.21 -1.40 -14.94
CA GLY A 157 -13.29 -0.37 -14.47
C GLY A 157 -12.06 -0.43 -15.34
N VAL A 158 -11.65 0.75 -15.83
CA VAL A 158 -10.43 1.06 -16.59
C VAL A 158 -9.61 -0.19 -16.90
N SER A 159 -9.70 -0.64 -18.15
CA SER A 159 -8.93 -1.75 -18.68
C SER A 159 -8.09 -1.26 -19.85
N GLY A 160 -6.95 -1.90 -20.11
CA GLY A 160 -6.02 -1.47 -21.15
C GLY A 160 -4.58 -1.44 -20.66
N GLN A 161 -3.76 -0.58 -21.25
CA GLN A 161 -2.35 -0.43 -20.91
C GLN A 161 -2.08 0.99 -20.40
N LEU A 162 -1.28 1.11 -19.34
CA LEU A 162 -0.74 2.37 -18.86
C LEU A 162 0.79 2.32 -18.99
N ARG A 163 1.38 3.24 -19.76
CA ARG A 163 2.81 3.33 -20.04
C ARG A 163 3.40 4.46 -19.20
N VAL A 164 4.23 4.12 -18.22
CA VAL A 164 4.82 5.08 -17.28
C VAL A 164 6.33 5.11 -17.44
N GLY A 165 6.86 6.31 -17.65
CA GLY A 165 8.29 6.58 -17.65
C GLY A 165 8.78 7.17 -16.34
N LEU A 166 9.93 6.71 -15.83
CA LEU A 166 10.53 7.24 -14.61
C LEU A 166 12.05 7.00 -14.56
N PRO A 167 12.82 7.85 -13.87
CA PRO A 167 14.23 7.60 -13.59
C PRO A 167 14.45 6.32 -12.77
N GLU A 168 15.55 5.61 -13.02
CA GLU A 168 15.89 4.33 -12.40
C GLU A 168 15.86 4.39 -10.86
N GLU A 169 16.41 5.44 -10.27
CA GLU A 169 16.50 5.58 -8.82
C GLU A 169 15.15 5.64 -8.10
N LEU A 170 14.09 6.06 -8.80
CA LEU A 170 12.76 6.13 -8.19
C LEU A 170 12.14 4.73 -8.07
N MET A 171 12.60 3.76 -8.87
CA MET A 171 12.12 2.38 -8.85
C MET A 171 12.48 1.67 -7.54
N GLU A 172 13.59 2.05 -6.90
CA GLU A 172 14.09 1.40 -5.70
C GLU A 172 13.41 1.92 -4.43
N ASP A 173 13.10 3.22 -4.35
CA ASP A 173 12.61 3.85 -3.11
C ASP A 173 11.08 3.92 -3.03
N ALA A 174 10.45 4.65 -3.96
CA ALA A 174 9.04 5.03 -3.83
C ALA A 174 8.10 4.08 -4.58
N PHE A 175 8.61 3.42 -5.61
CA PHE A 175 7.80 2.68 -6.57
C PHE A 175 7.16 1.39 -6.04
N PRO A 176 7.78 0.61 -5.12
CA PRO A 176 7.16 -0.61 -4.60
C PRO A 176 5.79 -0.37 -3.93
N ALA A 177 5.68 0.68 -3.12
CA ALA A 177 4.40 1.05 -2.48
C ALA A 177 3.36 1.53 -3.49
N VAL A 178 3.79 2.26 -4.52
CA VAL A 178 2.92 2.74 -5.62
C VAL A 178 2.38 1.57 -6.44
N LEU A 179 3.22 0.57 -6.74
CA LEU A 179 2.81 -0.63 -7.47
C LEU A 179 1.73 -1.41 -6.74
N GLN A 180 1.84 -1.53 -5.41
CA GLN A 180 0.83 -2.21 -4.60
C GLN A 180 -0.51 -1.47 -4.64
N ALA A 181 -0.49 -0.15 -4.45
CA ALA A 181 -1.70 0.67 -4.54
C ALA A 181 -2.32 0.64 -5.95
N PHE A 182 -1.48 0.66 -7.00
CA PHE A 182 -1.92 0.56 -8.39
C PHE A 182 -2.60 -0.78 -8.69
N ALA A 183 -2.00 -1.89 -8.25
CA ALA A 183 -2.58 -3.22 -8.46
C ALA A 183 -3.95 -3.37 -7.80
N GLN A 184 -4.15 -2.75 -6.63
CA GLN A 184 -5.45 -2.73 -5.93
C GLN A 184 -6.48 -1.84 -6.61
N ALA A 185 -6.07 -0.64 -7.05
CA ALA A 185 -6.98 0.33 -7.65
C ALA A 185 -7.34 0.01 -9.11
N CYS A 186 -6.43 -0.60 -9.87
CA CYS A 186 -6.52 -0.80 -11.31
C CYS A 186 -6.19 -2.25 -11.73
N PRO A 187 -6.91 -3.28 -11.23
CA PRO A 187 -6.54 -4.68 -11.41
C PRO A 187 -6.62 -5.18 -12.87
N ARG A 188 -7.30 -4.43 -13.75
CA ARG A 188 -7.48 -4.76 -15.19
C ARG A 188 -6.57 -3.94 -16.11
N VAL A 189 -5.63 -3.16 -15.56
CA VAL A 189 -4.68 -2.36 -16.35
C VAL A 189 -3.32 -3.04 -16.38
N THR A 190 -2.79 -3.26 -17.58
CA THR A 190 -1.39 -3.67 -17.77
C THR A 190 -0.49 -2.46 -17.61
N LEU A 191 0.35 -2.46 -16.58
CA LEU A 191 1.35 -1.41 -16.36
C LEU A 191 2.63 -1.74 -17.14
N SER A 192 3.03 -0.84 -18.04
CA SER A 192 4.30 -0.88 -18.75
C SER A 192 5.23 0.20 -18.20
N LEU A 193 6.46 -0.16 -17.85
CA LEU A 193 7.42 0.73 -17.22
C LEU A 193 8.62 0.96 -18.13
N ARG A 194 9.04 2.21 -18.24
CA ARG A 194 10.27 2.61 -18.95
C ARG A 194 11.18 3.38 -18.02
N SER A 195 12.40 2.87 -17.83
CA SER A 195 13.48 3.63 -17.18
C SER A 195 14.26 4.42 -18.21
N ASP A 196 14.44 5.72 -18.03
CA ASP A 196 15.30 6.53 -18.91
C ASP A 196 15.71 7.88 -18.26
N LEU A 197 16.56 8.64 -18.95
CA LEU A 197 16.89 10.02 -18.58
C LEU A 197 15.67 10.94 -18.71
N SER A 198 15.53 11.92 -17.79
CA SER A 198 14.42 12.89 -17.81
C SER A 198 14.16 13.52 -19.18
N VAL A 199 15.24 13.83 -19.92
CA VAL A 199 15.15 14.43 -21.26
C VAL A 199 14.51 13.47 -22.28
N ARG A 200 14.86 12.18 -22.22
CA ARG A 200 14.31 11.14 -23.10
C ARG A 200 12.89 10.74 -22.71
N LEU A 201 12.60 10.75 -21.41
CA LEU A 201 11.23 10.55 -20.90
C LEU A 201 10.30 11.67 -21.36
N GLY A 202 10.77 12.92 -21.37
CA GLY A 202 10.04 14.06 -21.93
C GLY A 202 9.74 13.86 -23.43
N GLN A 203 10.77 13.51 -24.22
CA GLN A 203 10.61 13.23 -25.65
C GLN A 203 9.65 12.07 -25.93
N ALA A 204 9.72 10.99 -25.14
CA ALA A 204 8.83 9.84 -25.28
C ALA A 204 7.37 10.17 -24.91
N LEU A 205 7.16 11.08 -23.94
CA LEU A 205 5.85 11.60 -23.62
C LEU A 205 5.29 12.49 -24.75
N GLU A 206 6.11 13.36 -25.34
CA GLU A 206 5.75 14.17 -26.51
C GLU A 206 5.36 13.31 -27.71
N ALA A 207 6.08 12.23 -27.94
CA ALA A 207 5.83 11.28 -29.02
C ALA A 207 4.63 10.37 -28.77
N GLY A 208 3.98 10.43 -27.59
CA GLY A 208 2.85 9.57 -27.24
C GLY A 208 3.25 8.10 -26.97
N GLU A 209 4.55 7.83 -26.77
CA GLU A 209 5.06 6.52 -26.38
C GLU A 209 4.81 6.23 -24.89
N LEU A 210 4.67 7.28 -24.09
CA LEU A 210 4.30 7.23 -22.68
C LEU A 210 2.96 7.93 -22.46
N ASP A 211 2.23 7.48 -21.45
CA ASP A 211 1.02 8.13 -20.96
C ASP A 211 1.31 9.05 -19.77
N LEU A 212 2.36 8.74 -19.01
CA LEU A 212 2.84 9.50 -17.86
C LEU A 212 4.37 9.44 -17.80
N ALA A 213 5.02 10.56 -17.49
CA ALA A 213 6.45 10.60 -17.18
C ALA A 213 6.72 11.32 -15.86
N ILE A 214 7.50 10.68 -14.99
CA ILE A 214 8.13 11.33 -13.85
C ILE A 214 9.50 11.80 -14.31
N VAL A 215 9.81 13.08 -14.10
CA VAL A 215 11.07 13.68 -14.55
C VAL A 215 11.73 14.48 -13.45
N LYS A 216 13.05 14.57 -13.52
CA LYS A 216 13.88 15.38 -12.62
C LYS A 216 14.18 16.71 -13.27
N ARG A 217 14.07 17.79 -12.48
CA ARG A 217 14.36 19.17 -12.88
C ARG A 217 15.44 19.71 -11.95
N VAL A 218 16.55 20.20 -12.51
CA VAL A 218 17.62 20.84 -11.73
C VAL A 218 18.01 22.13 -12.46
N GLY A 219 17.87 23.26 -11.76
CA GLY A 219 18.15 24.58 -12.31
C GLY A 219 17.22 25.02 -13.46
N ALA A 220 17.61 26.11 -14.14
CA ALA A 220 16.80 26.79 -15.16
C ALA A 220 16.71 26.07 -16.53
N GLY A 221 17.48 24.99 -16.73
CA GLY A 221 17.52 24.20 -17.98
C GLY A 221 16.64 22.95 -17.97
N ALA A 222 15.73 22.83 -17.00
CA ALA A 222 14.88 21.66 -16.88
C ALA A 222 13.88 21.55 -18.05
N PRO A 223 13.63 20.33 -18.58
CA PRO A 223 12.60 20.12 -19.60
C PRO A 223 11.29 20.76 -19.15
N GLN A 224 10.66 21.53 -20.03
CA GLN A 224 9.30 21.99 -19.81
C GLN A 224 8.33 20.89 -20.20
N PRO A 225 7.15 20.80 -19.55
CA PRO A 225 6.12 19.90 -20.00
C PRO A 225 5.73 20.25 -21.44
N PRO A 226 5.41 19.23 -22.27
CA PRO A 226 4.87 19.46 -23.60
C PRO A 226 3.63 20.33 -23.57
N ALA A 227 3.40 21.12 -24.63
CA ALA A 227 2.23 21.98 -24.72
C ALA A 227 0.93 21.17 -24.57
N GLY A 228 0.08 21.57 -23.63
CA GLY A 228 -1.21 20.91 -23.36
C GLY A 228 -1.17 19.79 -22.31
N LEU A 229 0.00 19.44 -21.77
CA LEU A 229 0.12 18.52 -20.65
C LEU A 229 0.24 19.28 -19.32
N GLY A 230 -0.50 18.82 -18.31
CA GLY A 230 -0.41 19.35 -16.95
C GLY A 230 0.86 18.89 -16.25
N GLU A 231 1.49 19.79 -15.48
CA GLU A 231 2.61 19.46 -14.59
C GLU A 231 2.14 19.45 -13.13
N ARG A 232 2.63 18.50 -12.35
CA ARG A 232 2.44 18.46 -10.90
C ARG A 232 3.77 18.21 -10.20
N GLY A 233 4.15 19.13 -9.32
CA GLY A 233 5.30 18.94 -8.43
C GLY A 233 5.04 17.78 -7.46
N LEU A 234 5.91 16.76 -7.47
CA LEU A 234 5.82 15.61 -6.57
C LEU A 234 6.61 15.83 -5.28
N ARG A 235 7.89 16.15 -5.42
CA ARG A 235 8.83 16.35 -4.32
C ARG A 235 9.94 17.30 -4.77
N GLN A 236 10.40 18.14 -3.84
CA GLN A 236 11.67 18.84 -3.96
C GLN A 236 12.68 18.17 -3.04
N GLU A 237 13.91 18.00 -3.53
CA GLU A 237 14.96 17.29 -2.81
C GLU A 237 16.31 17.94 -3.08
N ALA A 238 17.13 18.04 -2.03
CA ALA A 238 18.47 18.58 -2.11
C ALA A 238 19.44 17.57 -2.73
N LEU A 239 20.30 18.06 -3.63
CA LEU A 239 21.44 17.32 -4.11
C LEU A 239 22.60 17.47 -3.11
N VAL A 240 23.31 16.39 -2.83
CA VAL A 240 24.40 16.36 -1.83
C VAL A 240 25.58 15.59 -2.41
N TRP A 241 26.79 16.03 -2.07
CA TRP A 241 27.99 15.26 -2.35
C TRP A 241 28.10 14.08 -1.37
N PHE A 242 28.19 12.86 -1.90
CA PHE A 242 28.44 11.66 -1.11
C PHE A 242 29.85 11.13 -1.34
N THR A 243 30.44 10.60 -0.28
CA THR A 243 31.68 9.81 -0.29
C THR A 243 31.49 8.54 0.53
N GLY A 244 32.42 7.59 0.43
CA GLY A 244 32.41 6.38 1.26
C GLY A 244 32.76 6.68 2.72
N GLU A 245 32.19 5.92 3.65
CA GLU A 245 32.57 6.01 5.06
C GLU A 245 34.07 5.74 5.24
N GLY A 246 34.78 6.66 5.93
CA GLY A 246 36.24 6.59 6.09
C GLY A 246 37.06 6.85 4.81
N SER A 247 36.43 7.25 3.71
CA SER A 247 37.14 7.56 2.46
C SER A 247 37.72 8.97 2.45
N GLU A 248 38.94 9.08 1.93
CA GLU A 248 39.62 10.36 1.65
C GLU A 248 39.30 10.91 0.24
N ALA A 249 38.40 10.28 -0.52
CA ALA A 249 38.12 10.65 -1.91
C ALA A 249 37.69 12.13 -2.07
N ALA A 250 36.99 12.71 -1.09
CA ALA A 250 36.58 14.11 -1.12
C ALA A 250 37.76 15.11 -1.02
N HIS A 251 38.88 14.68 -0.44
CA HIS A 251 40.08 15.52 -0.25
C HIS A 251 41.10 15.37 -1.39
N GLN A 252 40.98 14.34 -2.22
CA GLN A 252 41.89 14.11 -3.34
C GLN A 252 41.77 15.20 -4.42
N ARG A 253 42.89 15.53 -5.06
CA ARG A 253 42.96 16.44 -6.22
C ARG A 253 43.88 15.85 -7.30
N PRO A 254 43.46 15.76 -8.56
CA PRO A 254 42.11 16.04 -9.09
C PRO A 254 41.00 15.23 -8.40
N LEU A 255 39.81 15.81 -8.26
CA LEU A 255 38.73 15.23 -7.46
C LEU A 255 38.13 13.99 -8.17
N PRO A 256 38.23 12.77 -7.62
CA PRO A 256 37.69 11.58 -8.25
C PRO A 256 36.16 11.59 -8.20
N LEU A 257 35.52 11.48 -9.36
CA LEU A 257 34.06 11.50 -9.49
C LEU A 257 33.48 10.17 -9.95
N ALA A 258 32.37 9.80 -9.32
CA ALA A 258 31.42 8.81 -9.81
C ALA A 258 30.16 9.56 -10.27
N VAL A 259 29.86 9.48 -11.56
CA VAL A 259 28.73 10.21 -12.17
C VAL A 259 27.89 9.28 -13.03
N PHE A 260 26.64 9.69 -13.24
CA PHE A 260 25.80 9.05 -14.23
C PHE A 260 26.25 9.39 -15.66
N GLN A 261 25.72 8.64 -16.62
CA GLN A 261 25.84 8.89 -18.06
C GLN A 261 25.53 10.35 -18.45
N GLU A 262 25.97 10.74 -19.65
CA GLU A 262 25.72 12.07 -20.22
C GLU A 262 24.22 12.38 -20.30
N GLY A 263 23.87 13.65 -20.08
CA GLY A 263 22.47 14.08 -20.01
C GLY A 263 21.79 13.85 -18.65
N CYS A 264 22.45 13.16 -17.69
CA CYS A 264 21.92 13.09 -16.32
C CYS A 264 22.01 14.46 -15.61
N VAL A 265 20.88 14.92 -15.08
CA VAL A 265 20.77 16.22 -14.40
C VAL A 265 21.68 16.35 -13.17
N PHE A 266 21.97 15.26 -12.46
CA PHE A 266 22.88 15.28 -11.31
C PHE A 266 24.33 15.49 -11.73
N ARG A 267 24.75 14.83 -12.82
CA ARG A 267 26.07 15.02 -13.43
C ARG A 267 26.26 16.46 -13.88
N VAL A 268 25.26 17.00 -14.58
CA VAL A 268 25.30 18.40 -15.05
C VAL A 268 25.43 19.36 -13.87
N ALA A 269 24.61 19.21 -12.84
CA ALA A 269 24.64 20.07 -11.66
C ALA A 269 25.96 19.97 -10.88
N GLY A 270 26.46 18.75 -10.65
CA GLY A 270 27.72 18.53 -9.94
C GLY A 270 28.93 19.09 -10.69
N LEU A 271 29.02 18.84 -12.01
CA LEU A 271 30.12 19.38 -12.82
C LEU A 271 30.07 20.91 -12.92
N ALA A 272 28.88 21.49 -13.05
CA ALA A 272 28.71 22.94 -13.06
C ALA A 272 29.15 23.58 -11.74
N ALA A 273 28.79 22.98 -10.59
CA ALA A 273 29.21 23.46 -9.28
C ALA A 273 30.73 23.39 -9.10
N LEU A 274 31.36 22.29 -9.54
CA LEU A 274 32.82 22.13 -9.47
C LEU A 274 33.55 23.13 -10.39
N ALA A 275 33.04 23.34 -11.60
CA ALA A 275 33.60 24.32 -12.53
C ALA A 275 33.52 25.75 -11.97
N GLN A 276 32.38 26.13 -11.36
CA GLN A 276 32.22 27.43 -10.71
C GLN A 276 33.18 27.62 -9.52
N ALA A 277 33.53 26.54 -8.83
CA ALA A 277 34.49 26.55 -7.72
C ALA A 277 35.96 26.39 -8.14
N GLY A 278 36.23 26.23 -9.44
CA GLY A 278 37.59 25.99 -9.95
C GLY A 278 38.21 24.66 -9.49
N ILE A 279 37.39 23.66 -9.13
CA ILE A 279 37.86 22.34 -8.69
C ILE A 279 37.93 21.42 -9.90
N GLU A 280 39.12 20.93 -10.23
CA GLU A 280 39.32 20.01 -11.35
C GLU A 280 38.82 18.59 -10.99
N PRO A 281 37.82 18.05 -11.73
CA PRO A 281 37.36 16.68 -11.54
C PRO A 281 38.10 15.69 -12.44
N VAL A 282 38.23 14.45 -11.97
CA VAL A 282 38.60 13.29 -12.80
C VAL A 282 37.49 12.24 -12.71
N LEU A 283 36.89 11.89 -13.85
CA LEU A 283 35.83 10.88 -13.89
C LEU A 283 36.44 9.48 -13.71
N ARG A 284 36.31 8.92 -12.50
CA ARG A 284 36.79 7.57 -12.17
C ARG A 284 35.74 6.50 -12.44
N PHE A 285 34.47 6.87 -12.33
CA PHE A 285 33.35 5.98 -12.60
C PHE A 285 32.27 6.73 -13.37
N THR A 286 31.84 6.16 -14.49
CA THR A 286 30.66 6.62 -15.23
C THR A 286 29.73 5.45 -15.42
N GLY A 287 28.48 5.58 -15.00
CA GLY A 287 27.52 4.48 -15.00
C GLY A 287 26.11 4.89 -15.38
N HIS A 288 25.30 3.89 -15.72
CA HIS A 288 23.87 4.08 -15.98
C HIS A 288 23.06 3.74 -14.72
N SER A 289 23.58 2.87 -13.86
CA SER A 289 22.87 2.34 -12.70
C SER A 289 23.16 3.11 -11.41
N ALA A 290 22.10 3.43 -10.67
CA ALA A 290 22.19 4.05 -9.35
C ALA A 290 22.93 3.13 -8.37
N THR A 291 22.63 1.83 -8.40
CA THR A 291 23.30 0.81 -7.59
C THR A 291 24.82 0.79 -7.86
N GLY A 292 25.24 0.83 -9.13
CA GLY A 292 26.65 0.85 -9.49
C GLY A 292 27.40 2.07 -8.95
N ILE A 293 26.80 3.26 -9.07
CA ILE A 293 27.40 4.50 -8.54
C ILE A 293 27.50 4.46 -7.02
N ARG A 294 26.44 4.03 -6.31
CA ARG A 294 26.47 3.92 -4.85
C ARG A 294 27.58 2.98 -4.38
N HIS A 295 27.76 1.82 -5.01
CA HIS A 295 28.84 0.91 -4.66
C HIS A 295 30.24 1.50 -4.91
N ALA A 296 30.43 2.21 -6.03
CA ALA A 296 31.71 2.87 -6.30
C ALA A 296 32.05 3.93 -5.24
N VAL A 297 31.04 4.70 -4.80
CA VAL A 297 31.19 5.70 -3.74
C VAL A 297 31.44 5.03 -2.38
N ALA A 298 30.64 4.04 -2.01
CA ALA A 298 30.77 3.30 -0.76
C ALA A 298 32.15 2.62 -0.62
N ALA A 299 32.70 2.11 -1.72
CA ALA A 299 34.05 1.54 -1.78
C ALA A 299 35.17 2.61 -1.69
N GLY A 300 34.81 3.89 -1.56
CA GLY A 300 35.75 5.00 -1.42
C GLY A 300 36.49 5.36 -2.70
N LEU A 301 36.02 4.92 -3.87
CA LEU A 301 36.71 5.14 -5.15
C LEU A 301 36.53 6.57 -5.69
N ALA A 302 35.46 7.26 -5.28
CA ALA A 302 35.10 8.57 -5.78
C ALA A 302 34.05 9.26 -4.90
N VAL A 303 33.79 10.54 -5.18
CA VAL A 303 32.61 11.27 -4.70
C VAL A 303 31.54 11.37 -5.79
N ALA A 304 30.27 11.45 -5.40
CA ALA A 304 29.15 11.57 -6.33
C ALA A 304 28.15 12.66 -5.90
N PRO A 305 27.61 13.45 -6.84
CA PRO A 305 26.47 14.34 -6.58
C PRO A 305 25.17 13.52 -6.69
N LEU A 306 24.55 13.18 -5.56
CA LEU A 306 23.34 12.36 -5.51
C LEU A 306 22.24 13.04 -4.68
N PRO A 307 20.95 12.79 -4.96
CA PRO A 307 19.87 13.29 -4.13
C PRO A 307 19.97 12.69 -2.72
N ARG A 308 19.57 13.47 -1.72
CA ARG A 308 19.68 13.07 -0.31
C ARG A 308 19.02 11.72 0.02
N GLY A 309 17.92 11.38 -0.65
CA GLY A 309 17.17 10.14 -0.47
C GLY A 309 17.92 8.88 -0.90
N MET A 310 18.95 9.00 -1.77
CA MET A 310 19.83 7.88 -2.12
C MET A 310 20.86 7.55 -1.03
N ALA A 311 20.80 8.20 0.14
CA ALA A 311 21.65 7.84 1.27
C ALA A 311 21.40 6.38 1.69
N GLN A 312 22.47 5.61 1.80
CA GLN A 312 22.47 4.21 2.24
C GLN A 312 23.66 3.97 3.18
N PRO A 313 23.66 2.88 3.97
CA PRO A 313 24.82 2.49 4.77
C PRO A 313 26.11 2.48 3.94
N GLY A 314 27.18 3.05 4.49
CA GLY A 314 28.47 3.21 3.80
C GLY A 314 28.61 4.48 2.95
N LEU A 315 27.54 5.26 2.75
CA LEU A 315 27.61 6.58 2.12
C LEU A 315 27.49 7.69 3.18
N VAL A 316 28.42 8.64 3.15
CA VAL A 316 28.46 9.80 4.03
C VAL A 316 28.41 11.08 3.22
N ALA A 317 27.56 12.01 3.63
CA ALA A 317 27.49 13.34 3.02
C ALA A 317 28.76 14.14 3.34
N VAL A 318 29.41 14.67 2.30
CA VAL A 318 30.57 15.55 2.41
C VAL A 318 30.11 16.91 2.93
N ARG A 319 30.64 17.34 4.07
CA ARG A 319 30.20 18.58 4.76
C ARG A 319 31.03 19.81 4.43
N GLN A 320 32.27 19.64 3.97
CA GLN A 320 33.22 20.73 3.74
C GLN A 320 34.11 20.41 2.52
N GLY A 321 34.73 21.45 1.95
CA GLY A 321 35.72 21.29 0.89
C GLY A 321 35.18 21.04 -0.52
N LEU A 322 33.85 20.96 -0.67
CA LEU A 322 33.15 20.88 -1.96
C LEU A 322 32.08 21.98 -2.07
N PRO A 323 31.78 22.47 -3.29
CA PRO A 323 30.83 23.55 -3.49
C PRO A 323 29.40 23.11 -3.17
N PRO A 324 28.51 24.05 -2.80
CA PRO A 324 27.11 23.74 -2.59
C PRO A 324 26.47 23.22 -3.90
N LEU A 325 25.49 22.34 -3.74
CA LEU A 325 24.66 21.83 -4.82
C LEU A 325 23.23 22.38 -4.67
N PRO A 326 22.46 22.46 -5.79
CA PRO A 326 21.08 22.94 -5.79
C PRO A 326 20.11 22.02 -5.03
#